data_AF-A0A959JLM5-F1
#
_entry.id   AF-A0A959JLM5-F1
#
_cell.length_a   1.000
_cell.length_b   1.000
_cell.length_c   1.000
_cell.angle_alpha   90.00
_cell.angle_beta   90.00
_cell.angle_gamma   90.00
#
_symmetry.space_group_name_H-M   'P 1'
#
loop_
_entity.id
_entity.type
_entity.pdbx_description
1 polymer ?
#
loop_
_entity_poly.entity_id
_entity_poly.type
_entity_poly.pdbx_seq_one_letter_code
_entity_poly.pdbx_strand_id
1 'polypeptide(L)'
;MARRDTPEINAGSMADIAFLLLIFFLVTTTMDIDTGISRKLPEKQDPNIKPPILKEKNVFEVNVNRNNQILVEGEIYMDIEDLREAAMKFIDNGGGDAATLKAEGIDPCTWCEGDKDPASS
;
A
#
# COMPACT_ATOMS: atom_id res chain seq x y z
N MET A 1 63.93 -14.66 41.37
CA MET A 1 63.03 -14.40 40.22
C MET A 1 62.07 -15.56 40.11
N ALA A 2 60.77 -15.29 40.07
CA ALA A 2 59.82 -16.17 39.43
C ALA A 2 58.58 -15.33 39.12
N ARG A 3 58.52 -14.78 37.91
CA ARG A 3 57.25 -14.30 37.38
C ARG A 3 56.41 -15.55 37.15
N ARG A 4 55.27 -15.64 37.83
CA ARG A 4 54.23 -16.61 37.47
C ARG A 4 53.70 -16.14 36.13
N ASP A 5 54.04 -16.85 35.06
CA ASP A 5 53.42 -16.62 33.77
C ASP A 5 51.90 -16.81 33.93
N THR A 6 51.15 -15.79 33.55
CA THR A 6 49.69 -15.84 33.53
C THR A 6 49.25 -16.94 32.57
N PRO A 7 48.34 -17.85 32.98
CA PRO A 7 47.90 -18.93 32.12
C PRO A 7 47.33 -18.36 30.82
N GLU A 8 47.91 -18.78 29.69
CA GLU A 8 47.46 -18.37 28.37
C GLU A 8 46.06 -18.94 28.13
N ILE A 9 45.09 -18.05 27.96
CA ILE A 9 43.73 -18.45 27.61
C ILE A 9 43.74 -18.74 26.11
N ASN A 10 43.18 -19.88 25.70
CA ASN A 10 43.11 -20.26 24.29
C ASN A 10 42.23 -19.27 23.50
N ALA A 11 42.88 -18.25 22.92
CA ALA A 11 42.23 -17.19 22.15
C ALA A 11 41.67 -17.69 20.82
N GLY A 12 42.16 -18.80 20.28
CA GLY A 12 41.68 -19.39 19.02
C GLY A 12 40.24 -19.88 19.15
N SER A 13 39.94 -20.67 20.19
CA SER A 13 38.58 -21.18 20.41
C SER A 13 37.57 -20.09 20.80
N MET A 14 38.02 -19.05 21.52
CA MET A 14 37.17 -17.89 21.83
C MET A 14 36.86 -17.06 20.58
N ALA A 15 37.84 -16.87 19.69
CA ALA A 15 37.66 -16.14 18.45
C ALA A 15 36.68 -16.84 17.50
N ASP A 16 36.74 -18.16 17.40
CA ASP A 16 35.87 -18.95 16.50
C ASP A 16 34.39 -18.86 16.92
N ILE A 17 34.12 -19.02 18.22
CA ILE A 17 32.76 -18.89 18.77
C ILE A 17 32.23 -17.47 18.59
N ALA A 18 33.07 -16.45 18.85
CA ALA A 18 32.66 -15.06 18.65
C ALA A 18 32.37 -14.74 17.18
N PHE A 19 33.13 -15.31 16.25
CA PHE A 19 32.95 -15.10 14.82
C PHE A 19 31.68 -15.77 14.28
N LEU A 20 31.39 -17.00 14.71
CA LEU A 20 30.14 -17.70 14.37
C LEU A 20 28.91 -16.96 14.90
N LEU A 21 28.98 -16.43 16.13
CA LEU A 21 27.90 -15.62 16.69
C LEU A 21 27.69 -14.32 15.92
N LEU A 22 28.77 -13.66 15.47
CA LEU A 22 28.65 -12.46 14.63
C LEU A 22 27.99 -12.74 13.29
N ILE A 23 28.35 -13.83 12.61
CA ILE A 23 27.70 -14.24 11.35
C ILE A 23 26.24 -14.61 11.61
N PHE A 24 25.96 -15.36 12.68
CA PHE A 24 24.60 -15.70 13.07
C PHE A 24 23.75 -14.45 13.30
N PHE A 25 24.26 -13.47 14.06
CA PHE A 25 23.57 -12.20 14.23
C PHE A 25 23.41 -11.45 12.90
N LEU A 26 24.46 -11.32 12.09
CA LEU A 26 24.39 -10.64 10.79
C LEU A 26 23.39 -11.27 9.80
N VAL A 27 23.26 -12.59 9.79
CA VAL A 27 22.36 -13.33 8.88
C VAL A 27 20.93 -13.34 9.40
N THR A 28 20.74 -13.44 10.73
CA THR A 28 19.41 -13.42 11.33
C THR A 28 18.84 -12.02 11.51
N THR A 29 19.67 -10.96 11.54
CA THR A 29 19.19 -9.56 11.59
C THR A 29 18.62 -9.05 10.27
N THR A 30 18.73 -9.80 9.17
CA THR A 30 18.01 -9.47 7.93
C THR A 30 16.58 -10.03 7.89
N MET A 31 16.02 -10.51 9.01
CA MET A 31 14.62 -10.88 9.09
C MET A 31 13.72 -9.64 9.16
N ASP A 32 12.80 -9.58 8.21
CA ASP A 32 11.70 -8.62 8.02
C ASP A 32 12.05 -7.26 7.41
N ILE A 33 11.97 -7.25 6.07
CA ILE A 33 11.47 -6.08 5.36
C ILE A 33 9.95 -6.10 5.53
N ASP A 34 9.41 -5.19 6.32
CA ASP A 34 7.96 -4.97 6.41
C ASP A 34 7.43 -4.57 5.02
N THR A 35 7.00 -5.56 4.24
CA THR A 35 6.31 -5.31 2.97
C THR A 35 4.87 -4.95 3.30
N GLY A 36 4.52 -3.68 3.15
CA GLY A 36 3.18 -3.20 3.44
C GLY A 36 2.89 -1.85 2.81
N ILE A 37 1.61 -1.55 2.67
CA ILE A 37 1.15 -0.23 2.22
C ILE A 37 1.05 0.65 3.47
N SER A 38 1.92 1.65 3.58
CA SER A 38 1.81 2.64 4.65
C SER A 38 0.47 3.37 4.55
N ARG A 39 -0.36 3.28 5.59
CA ARG A 39 -1.65 3.96 5.67
C ARG A 39 -1.64 4.91 6.86
N LYS A 40 -2.02 6.17 6.61
CA LYS A 40 -2.35 7.11 7.67
C LYS A 40 -3.82 6.89 8.05
N LEU A 41 -4.09 6.68 9.33
CA LEU A 41 -5.45 6.63 9.84
C LEU A 41 -6.11 8.02 9.66
N PRO A 42 -7.34 8.08 9.14
CA PRO A 42 -8.08 9.34 9.08
C PRO A 42 -8.45 9.78 10.51
N GLU A 43 -8.72 11.08 10.66
CA GLU A 43 -9.21 11.63 11.92
C GLU A 43 -10.58 11.06 12.28
N LYS A 44 -10.87 10.95 13.58
CA LYS A 44 -12.19 10.52 14.04
C LYS A 44 -13.22 11.58 13.65
N GLN A 45 -14.22 11.19 12.87
CA GLN A 45 -15.33 12.08 12.54
C GLN A 45 -16.23 12.30 13.78
N ASP A 46 -16.86 13.46 13.86
CA ASP A 46 -17.83 13.77 14.91
C ASP A 46 -19.03 12.79 14.80
N PRO A 47 -19.43 12.12 15.90
CA PRO A 47 -20.54 11.17 15.89
C PRO A 47 -21.89 11.75 15.44
N ASN A 48 -22.03 13.08 15.40
CA ASN A 48 -23.26 13.76 14.96
C ASN A 48 -23.28 14.06 13.45
N ILE A 49 -22.17 13.86 12.73
CA ILE A 49 -22.12 14.04 11.28
C ILE A 49 -22.62 12.76 10.61
N LYS A 50 -23.73 12.87 9.86
CA LYS A 50 -24.18 11.78 9.00
C LYS A 50 -23.15 11.59 7.88
N PRO A 51 -22.60 10.38 7.68
CA PRO A 51 -21.71 10.14 6.56
C PRO A 51 -22.44 10.44 5.24
N PRO A 52 -21.75 11.01 4.25
CA PRO A 52 -22.33 11.26 2.95
C PRO A 52 -22.74 9.92 2.31
N ILE A 53 -23.82 9.95 1.53
CA ILE A 53 -24.24 8.78 0.75
C ILE A 53 -23.21 8.58 -0.37
N LEU A 54 -22.42 7.51 -0.26
CA LEU A 54 -21.52 7.08 -1.31
C LEU A 54 -22.34 6.48 -2.45
N LYS A 55 -22.14 6.99 -3.66
CA LYS A 55 -22.75 6.44 -4.87
C LYS A 55 -21.81 5.36 -5.41
N GLU A 56 -22.33 4.18 -5.72
CA GLU A 56 -21.54 3.04 -6.23
C GLU A 56 -20.74 3.43 -7.48
N LYS A 57 -21.34 4.27 -8.33
CA LYS A 57 -20.68 4.89 -9.47
C LYS A 57 -19.36 5.62 -9.23
N ASN A 58 -19.12 6.07 -8.00
CA ASN A 58 -17.91 6.80 -7.64
C ASN A 58 -16.84 5.88 -7.02
N VAL A 59 -17.08 4.57 -6.99
CA VAL A 59 -16.21 3.58 -6.36
C VAL A 59 -15.63 2.70 -7.45
N PHE A 60 -14.31 2.75 -7.61
CA PHE A 60 -13.59 1.82 -8.47
C PHE A 60 -13.18 0.59 -7.66
N GLU A 61 -13.81 -0.56 -7.93
CA GLU A 61 -13.60 -1.78 -7.13
C GLU A 61 -12.43 -2.61 -7.68
N VAL A 62 -11.42 -2.87 -6.84
CA VAL A 62 -10.26 -3.69 -7.18
C VAL A 62 -10.11 -4.82 -6.17
N ASN A 63 -10.39 -6.04 -6.62
CA ASN A 63 -10.29 -7.26 -5.81
C ASN A 63 -9.07 -8.07 -6.20
N VAL A 64 -8.25 -8.45 -5.22
CA VAL A 64 -7.07 -9.31 -5.44
C VAL A 64 -7.28 -10.64 -4.72
N ASN A 65 -7.10 -11.74 -5.43
CA ASN A 65 -7.27 -13.08 -4.86
C ASN A 65 -5.93 -13.77 -4.55
N ARG A 66 -5.98 -14.95 -3.93
CA ARG A 66 -4.78 -15.74 -3.57
C ARG A 66 -3.92 -16.17 -4.76
N ASN A 67 -4.52 -16.21 -5.96
CA ASN A 67 -3.84 -16.61 -7.20
C ASN A 67 -3.18 -15.40 -7.87
N ASN A 68 -3.12 -14.26 -7.18
CA ASN A 68 -2.57 -13.00 -7.70
C ASN A 68 -3.34 -12.43 -8.91
N GLN A 69 -4.61 -12.82 -9.05
CA GLN A 69 -5.49 -12.29 -10.09
C GLN A 69 -6.19 -11.04 -9.57
N ILE A 70 -6.30 -10.04 -10.43
CA ILE A 70 -6.93 -8.75 -10.13
C ILE A 70 -8.27 -8.70 -10.86
N LEU A 71 -9.37 -8.65 -10.11
CA LEU A 71 -10.72 -8.49 -10.61
C LEU A 71 -11.12 -7.02 -10.43
N VAL A 72 -11.44 -6.36 -11.54
CA VAL A 72 -11.82 -4.95 -11.62
C VAL A 72 -13.32 -4.87 -11.94
N GLU A 73 -14.04 -4.00 -11.21
CA GLU A 73 -15.49 -3.77 -11.39
C GLU A 73 -16.34 -5.05 -11.31
N GLY A 74 -15.87 -6.09 -10.60
CA GLY A 74 -16.58 -7.35 -10.43
C GLY A 74 -16.67 -8.24 -11.71
N GLU A 75 -16.22 -7.74 -12.85
CA GLU A 75 -16.45 -8.40 -14.16
C GLU A 75 -15.15 -8.78 -14.89
N ILE A 76 -14.08 -7.99 -14.78
CA ILE A 76 -12.92 -8.11 -15.66
C ILE A 76 -11.67 -8.50 -14.87
N TYR A 77 -11.03 -9.61 -15.27
CA TYR A 77 -9.66 -9.90 -14.84
C TYR A 77 -8.69 -9.05 -15.65
N MET A 78 -7.89 -8.24 -14.96
CA MET A 78 -6.98 -7.28 -15.58
C MET A 78 -5.54 -7.54 -15.12
N ASP A 79 -4.58 -7.29 -16.00
CA ASP A 79 -3.16 -7.33 -15.65
C ASP A 79 -2.76 -6.06 -14.89
N ILE A 80 -1.72 -6.16 -14.06
CA ILE A 80 -1.28 -5.06 -13.21
C ILE A 80 -0.79 -3.83 -14.00
N GLU A 81 -0.31 -4.05 -15.22
CA GLU A 81 0.18 -3.00 -16.12
C GLU A 81 -0.97 -2.08 -16.58
N ASP A 82 -2.14 -2.66 -16.84
CA ASP A 82 -3.32 -1.95 -17.32
C ASP A 82 -4.12 -1.28 -16.20
N LEU A 83 -4.01 -1.80 -14.98
CA LEU A 83 -4.76 -1.30 -13.81
C LEU A 83 -4.54 0.19 -13.56
N ARG A 84 -3.31 0.68 -13.77
CA ARG A 84 -2.98 2.10 -13.63
C ARG A 84 -3.75 2.95 -14.64
N GLU A 85 -3.78 2.52 -15.90
CA GLU A 85 -4.45 3.26 -16.96
C GLU A 85 -5.97 3.26 -16.75
N ALA A 86 -6.55 2.11 -16.39
CA ALA A 86 -7.97 1.97 -16.06
C ALA A 86 -8.37 2.89 -14.88
N ALA A 87 -7.58 2.90 -13.80
CA ALA A 87 -7.84 3.75 -12.65
C ALA A 87 -7.72 5.24 -13.00
N MET A 88 -6.73 5.63 -13.82
CA MET A 88 -6.62 7.03 -14.29
C MET A 88 -7.81 7.43 -15.14
N LYS A 89 -8.25 6.57 -16.09
CA LYS A 89 -9.44 6.82 -16.91
C LYS A 89 -10.71 6.97 -16.06
N PHE A 90 -10.88 6.13 -15.04
CA PHE A 90 -12.01 6.25 -14.11
C PHE A 90 -11.99 7.58 -13.35
N ILE A 91 -10.85 7.97 -12.78
CA ILE A 91 -10.70 9.22 -12.01
C ILE A 91 -10.86 10.46 -12.92
N ASP A 92 -10.29 10.40 -14.13
CA ASP A 92 -10.27 11.50 -15.09
C ASP A 92 -11.53 11.57 -15.97
N ASN A 93 -12.45 10.62 -15.87
CA ASN A 93 -13.68 10.60 -16.65
C ASN A 93 -14.46 11.91 -16.48
N GLY A 94 -14.65 12.37 -15.24
CA GLY A 94 -15.36 13.63 -14.96
C GLY A 94 -16.81 13.67 -15.46
N GLY A 95 -17.41 12.51 -15.77
CA GLY A 95 -18.72 12.34 -16.42
C GLY A 95 -19.95 12.61 -15.56
N GLY A 96 -19.81 13.37 -14.47
CA GLY A 96 -20.97 13.79 -13.70
C GLY A 96 -21.74 14.89 -14.44
N ASP A 97 -23.04 14.69 -14.65
CA ASP A 97 -23.92 15.73 -15.20
C ASP A 97 -23.78 17.03 -14.39
N ALA A 98 -23.23 18.08 -14.99
CA ALA A 98 -23.01 19.37 -14.32
C ALA A 98 -24.29 19.98 -13.72
N ALA A 99 -25.47 19.61 -14.24
CA ALA A 99 -26.78 19.98 -13.71
C ALA A 99 -27.13 19.23 -12.40
N THR A 100 -26.73 17.97 -12.26
CA THR A 100 -26.95 17.19 -11.02
C THR A 100 -25.90 17.52 -9.97
N LEU A 101 -24.64 17.73 -10.37
CA LEU A 101 -23.56 18.13 -9.46
C LEU A 101 -23.85 19.50 -8.81
N LYS A 102 -24.29 20.50 -9.59
CA LYS A 102 -24.69 21.80 -9.03
C LYS A 102 -25.91 21.74 -8.12
N ALA A 103 -26.85 20.83 -8.38
CA ALA A 103 -27.99 20.59 -7.50
C ALA A 103 -27.56 19.95 -6.16
N GLU A 104 -26.45 19.21 -6.15
CA GLU A 104 -25.83 18.61 -4.96
C GLU A 104 -24.74 19.50 -4.31
N GLY A 105 -24.51 20.71 -4.85
CA GLY A 105 -23.50 21.65 -4.34
C GLY A 105 -22.06 21.27 -4.66
N ILE A 106 -21.85 20.39 -5.65
CA ILE A 106 -20.55 19.91 -6.10
C ILE A 106 -20.21 20.62 -7.42
N ASP A 107 -19.04 21.25 -7.49
CA ASP A 107 -18.59 21.85 -8.74
C ASP A 107 -18.15 20.76 -9.73
N PRO A 108 -18.53 20.86 -11.02
CA PRO A 108 -18.05 19.93 -12.03
C PRO A 108 -16.52 19.99 -12.13
N CYS A 109 -15.91 18.84 -12.42
CA CYS A 109 -14.46 18.74 -12.51
C CYS A 109 -13.93 19.62 -13.66
N THR A 110 -13.22 20.69 -13.31
CA THR A 110 -12.66 21.65 -14.29
C THR A 110 -11.38 21.16 -14.96
N TRP A 111 -10.69 20.21 -14.34
CA TRP A 111 -9.38 19.71 -14.78
C TRP A 111 -9.43 18.29 -15.35
N CYS A 112 -10.62 17.67 -15.37
CA CYS A 112 -10.79 16.32 -15.93
C CYS A 112 -10.83 16.39 -17.47
N GLU A 113 -9.96 15.60 -18.11
CA GLU A 113 -9.79 15.57 -19.57
C GLU A 113 -10.38 14.32 -20.23
N GLY A 114 -10.92 13.38 -19.44
CA GLY A 114 -11.52 12.15 -19.94
C GLY A 114 -12.83 12.32 -20.72
N ASP A 115 -13.37 11.19 -21.16
CA ASP A 115 -14.49 11.12 -22.12
C ASP A 115 -15.84 11.63 -21.58
N LYS A 116 -15.93 11.92 -20.27
CA LYS A 116 -17.16 12.37 -19.59
C LYS A 116 -18.34 11.46 -19.86
N ASP A 117 -18.08 10.17 -19.96
CA ASP A 117 -19.09 9.18 -20.20
C ASP A 117 -19.97 9.02 -18.94
N PRO A 118 -21.27 9.31 -19.02
CA PRO A 118 -22.20 9.16 -17.89
C PRO A 118 -22.43 7.70 -17.48
N ALA A 119 -22.03 6.73 -18.31
CA ALA A 119 -22.05 5.30 -17.99
C ALA A 119 -20.72 4.81 -17.38
N SER A 120 -19.61 5.55 -17.57
CA SER A 120 -18.30 5.24 -17.00
C SER A 120 -18.15 5.84 -15.59
N SER A 121 -19.20 5.73 -14.79
CA SER A 121 -19.27 6.04 -13.36
C SER A 121 -20.68 5.60 -12.98
#